data_AF-A0A8H5H7P8-F1
#
_entry.id   AF-A0A8H5H7P8-F1
#
_cell.length_a   1.000
_cell.length_b   1.000
_cell.length_c   1.000
_cell.angle_alpha   90.00
_cell.angle_beta   90.00
_cell.angle_gamma   90.00
#
_symmetry.space_group_name_H-M   'P 1'
#
loop_
_entity.id
_entity.type
_entity.pdbx_description
1 polymer ?
#
loop_
_entity_poly.entity_id
_entity_poly.type
_entity_poly.pdbx_seq_one_letter_code
_entity_poly.pdbx_strand_id
1 'polypeptide(L)'
;MPFSKDELRAVFQDALQVNPYTNLEHFIGNHVGGEHFWVNLQPFLLHRGYRLRPRYHSDWTAPWSQGNSINFDVYQFEEALTLIRGRNLLDGIRISDGARVVLKRIETWRDELPIAQYLSSPDMQRDPRNHTVPILDILLLPDDDEHALLVMRQLLLFDQLPFRRLGEFVDALHQYFESLAL
;
A
#
# COMPACT_ATOMS: atom_id res chain seq x y z
N MET A 1 -14.16 10.21 24.69
CA MET A 1 -12.91 10.92 24.36
C MET A 1 -11.88 9.85 24.06
N PRO A 2 -11.05 9.99 23.02
CA PRO A 2 -9.94 9.07 22.83
C PRO A 2 -8.94 9.21 23.99
N PHE A 3 -8.32 8.10 24.38
CA PHE A 3 -7.21 8.13 25.34
C PHE A 3 -6.04 8.91 24.75
N SER A 4 -5.41 9.75 25.57
CA SER A 4 -4.19 10.48 25.22
C SER A 4 -3.00 9.54 25.05
N LYS A 5 -1.96 10.00 24.35
CA LYS A 5 -0.74 9.21 24.15
C LYS A 5 -0.05 8.86 25.47
N ASP A 6 -0.14 9.72 26.48
CA ASP A 6 0.44 9.46 27.79
C ASP A 6 -0.36 8.41 28.58
N GLU A 7 -1.69 8.42 28.49
CA GLU A 7 -2.53 7.34 29.02
C GLU A 7 -2.22 6.00 28.34
N LEU A 8 -2.06 6.01 27.01
CA LEU A 8 -1.69 4.80 26.26
C LEU A 8 -0.29 4.29 26.66
N ARG A 9 0.70 5.17 26.84
CA ARG A 9 2.03 4.78 27.35
C ARG A 9 1.95 4.11 28.72
N ALA A 10 1.12 4.65 29.61
CA ALA A 10 0.97 4.13 30.97
C ALA A 10 0.44 2.70 31.00
N VAL A 11 -0.41 2.31 30.04
CA VAL A 11 -1.02 0.98 29.95
C VAL A 11 -0.35 0.06 28.93
N PHE A 12 0.78 0.47 28.34
CA PHE A 12 1.42 -0.33 27.28
C PHE A 12 1.83 -1.74 27.73
N GLN A 13 2.13 -1.94 29.02
CA GLN A 13 2.45 -3.26 29.56
C GLN A 13 1.29 -4.25 29.40
N ASP A 14 0.05 -3.78 29.46
CA ASP A 14 -1.14 -4.62 29.27
C ASP A 14 -1.25 -5.07 27.80
N ALA A 15 -0.85 -4.23 26.85
CA ALA A 15 -0.75 -4.59 25.43
C ALA A 15 0.28 -5.70 25.18
N LEU A 16 1.40 -5.68 25.89
CA LEU A 16 2.44 -6.71 25.79
C LEU A 16 1.99 -8.07 26.35
N GLN A 17 1.06 -8.10 27.32
CA GLN A 17 0.46 -9.35 27.81
C GLN A 17 -0.43 -10.00 26.75
N VAL A 18 -1.05 -9.20 25.88
CA VAL A 18 -1.89 -9.68 24.77
C VAL A 18 -1.04 -10.08 23.57
N ASN A 19 -0.10 -9.23 23.18
CA ASN A 19 0.85 -9.52 22.11
C ASN A 19 2.25 -8.97 22.45
N PRO A 20 3.25 -9.84 22.70
CA PRO A 20 4.59 -9.43 23.13
C PRO A 20 5.40 -8.72 22.02
N TYR A 21 4.93 -8.75 20.78
CA TYR A 21 5.57 -8.09 19.63
C TYR A 21 4.99 -6.70 19.35
N THR A 22 4.03 -6.23 20.16
CA THR A 22 3.42 -4.92 19.98
C THR A 22 4.48 -3.82 20.07
N ASN A 23 4.55 -2.97 19.05
CA ASN A 23 5.43 -1.81 19.04
C ASN A 23 4.77 -0.64 19.77
N LEU A 24 5.49 0.00 20.70
CA LEU A 24 4.97 1.13 21.49
C LEU A 24 4.51 2.29 20.62
N GLU A 25 5.35 2.71 19.67
CA GLU A 25 5.05 3.85 18.79
C GLU A 25 3.79 3.56 17.98
N HIS A 26 3.68 2.34 17.45
CA HIS A 26 2.46 1.92 16.79
C HIS A 26 1.24 1.95 17.73
N PHE A 27 1.36 1.39 18.95
CA PHE A 27 0.30 1.33 19.95
C PHE A 27 -0.21 2.71 20.37
N ILE A 28 0.66 3.70 20.52
CA ILE A 28 0.27 5.07 20.87
C ILE A 28 -0.22 5.88 19.66
N GLY A 29 -0.37 5.25 18.49
CA GLY A 29 -0.84 5.88 17.27
C GLY A 29 0.18 6.81 16.62
N ASN A 30 1.48 6.56 16.81
CA ASN A 30 2.52 7.23 16.03
C ASN A 30 2.74 6.49 14.70
N HIS A 31 3.04 7.26 13.67
CA HIS A 31 3.55 6.73 12.41
C HIS A 31 4.98 6.25 12.62
N VAL A 32 5.35 5.13 12.00
CA VAL A 32 6.66 4.51 12.16
C VAL A 32 7.35 4.29 10.81
N GLY A 33 8.67 4.42 10.80
CA GLY A 33 9.49 4.14 9.63
C GLY A 33 9.04 4.89 8.37
N GLY A 34 8.76 4.14 7.30
CA GLY A 34 8.38 4.68 5.99
C GLY A 34 6.99 5.33 5.93
N GLU A 35 6.18 5.26 6.99
CA GLU A 35 4.83 5.86 7.00
C GLU A 35 4.87 7.39 6.89
N HIS A 36 5.89 8.02 7.46
CA HIS A 36 6.07 9.48 7.40
C HIS A 36 6.11 10.02 5.98
N PHE A 37 6.74 9.29 5.05
CA PHE A 37 6.75 9.66 3.63
C PHE A 37 5.33 9.77 3.07
N TRP A 38 4.50 8.77 3.36
CA TRP A 38 3.13 8.71 2.87
C TRP A 38 2.20 9.72 3.55
N VAL A 39 2.38 9.97 4.85
CA VAL A 39 1.65 11.02 5.58
C VAL A 39 1.95 12.40 4.99
N ASN A 40 3.23 12.71 4.76
CA ASN A 40 3.64 14.00 4.18
C ASN A 40 3.09 14.18 2.76
N LEU A 41 3.00 13.09 1.99
CA LEU A 41 2.51 13.12 0.61
C LEU A 41 0.98 13.03 0.51
N GLN A 42 0.28 12.70 1.60
CA GLN A 42 -1.16 12.50 1.60
C GLN A 42 -1.93 13.71 1.02
N PRO A 43 -1.62 14.98 1.36
CA PRO A 43 -2.35 16.12 0.80
C PRO A 43 -2.17 16.26 -0.72
N PHE A 44 -0.97 15.97 -1.21
CA PHE A 44 -0.66 15.98 -2.65
C PHE A 44 -1.43 14.89 -3.39
N LEU A 45 -1.42 13.66 -2.89
CA LEU A 45 -2.18 12.54 -3.45
C LEU A 45 -3.70 12.83 -3.41
N LEU A 46 -4.13 13.39 -2.27
CA LEU A 46 -5.35 14.16 -2.04
C LEU A 46 -5.83 14.87 -3.30
N HIS A 47 -5.06 15.90 -3.63
CA HIS A 47 -5.27 16.83 -4.72
C HIS A 47 -5.20 16.15 -6.11
N ARG A 48 -4.32 15.16 -6.29
CA ARG A 48 -4.19 14.40 -7.55
C ARG A 48 -5.29 13.37 -7.78
N GLY A 49 -6.23 13.19 -6.85
CA GLY A 49 -7.38 12.30 -7.00
C GLY A 49 -7.17 10.90 -6.41
N TYR A 50 -6.22 10.74 -5.49
CA TYR A 50 -5.89 9.48 -4.83
C TYR A 50 -6.05 9.59 -3.31
N ARG A 51 -6.95 8.78 -2.76
CA ARG A 51 -7.23 8.75 -1.32
C ARG A 51 -6.48 7.60 -0.67
N LEU A 52 -5.62 7.91 0.29
CA LEU A 52 -4.98 6.92 1.16
C LEU A 52 -5.90 6.49 2.30
N ARG A 53 -5.57 5.36 2.94
CA ARG A 53 -6.23 4.87 4.16
C ARG A 53 -6.22 5.94 5.27
N PRO A 54 -7.23 5.97 6.17
CA PRO A 54 -7.33 6.95 7.25
C PRO A 54 -6.05 7.13 8.06
N ARG A 55 -5.29 6.05 8.29
CA ARG A 55 -4.00 6.07 9.00
C ARG A 55 -2.99 7.09 8.45
N TYR A 56 -3.07 7.49 7.19
CA TYR A 56 -2.12 8.44 6.60
C TYR A 56 -2.62 9.90 6.61
N HIS A 57 -3.79 10.16 7.20
CA HIS A 57 -4.33 11.51 7.37
C HIS A 57 -3.76 12.15 8.65
N SER A 58 -3.52 13.46 8.62
CA SER A 58 -2.91 14.18 9.74
C SER A 58 -3.77 14.25 11.01
N ASP A 59 -5.09 14.08 10.85
CA ASP A 59 -6.09 14.07 11.92
C ASP A 59 -6.47 12.65 12.39
N TRP A 60 -5.74 11.62 11.94
CA TRP A 60 -6.01 10.24 12.33
C TRP A 60 -5.79 10.02 13.83
N THR A 61 -6.67 9.21 14.41
CA THR A 61 -6.59 8.76 15.80
C THR A 61 -6.75 7.25 15.84
N ALA A 62 -5.98 6.60 16.72
CA ALA A 62 -6.04 5.16 16.90
C ALA A 62 -7.47 4.66 17.23
N PRO A 63 -8.01 3.67 16.51
CA PRO A 63 -9.36 3.17 16.77
C PRO A 63 -9.44 2.38 18.09
N TRP A 64 -8.35 1.71 18.49
CA TRP A 64 -8.29 0.99 19.77
C TRP A 64 -8.21 1.90 20.99
N SER A 65 -7.97 3.19 20.80
CA SER A 65 -7.98 4.19 21.87
C SER A 65 -9.30 4.95 21.97
N GLN A 66 -10.37 4.50 21.29
CA GLN A 66 -11.68 5.16 21.32
C GLN A 66 -12.61 4.56 22.38
N GLY A 67 -13.43 5.39 23.01
CA GLY A 67 -14.49 4.96 23.93
C GLY A 67 -14.07 4.92 25.41
N ASN A 68 -14.65 3.99 26.18
CA ASN A 68 -14.44 3.88 27.63
C ASN A 68 -13.39 2.82 28.02
N SER A 69 -12.82 2.11 27.04
CA SER A 69 -11.85 1.04 27.26
C SER A 69 -10.88 0.95 26.09
N ILE A 70 -9.63 0.56 26.35
CA ILE A 70 -8.61 0.36 25.34
C ILE A 70 -8.67 -1.08 24.84
N ASN A 71 -8.65 -1.28 23.52
CA ASN A 71 -8.39 -2.60 22.96
C ASN A 71 -6.88 -2.83 22.87
N PHE A 72 -6.37 -3.76 23.66
CA PHE A 72 -4.95 -4.06 23.73
C PHE A 72 -4.43 -4.88 22.54
N ASP A 73 -5.32 -5.53 21.78
CA ASP A 73 -4.96 -6.26 20.55
C ASP A 73 -5.05 -5.35 19.31
N VAL A 74 -4.04 -4.49 19.13
CA VAL A 74 -3.97 -3.57 17.98
C VAL A 74 -3.92 -4.30 16.63
N TYR A 75 -3.56 -5.58 16.62
CA TYR A 75 -3.44 -6.39 15.41
C TYR A 75 -4.79 -6.83 14.82
N GLN A 76 -5.89 -6.60 15.55
CA GLN A 76 -7.26 -6.77 15.02
C GLN A 76 -7.71 -5.62 14.12
N PHE A 77 -6.97 -4.52 14.10
CA PHE A 77 -7.32 -3.32 13.35
C PHE A 77 -6.57 -3.24 12.02
N GLU A 78 -7.15 -2.58 11.03
CA GLU A 78 -6.55 -2.40 9.70
C GLU A 78 -5.19 -1.69 9.79
N GLU A 79 -4.99 -0.86 10.80
CA GLU A 79 -3.76 -0.12 11.02
C GLU A 79 -2.56 -0.97 11.40
N ALA A 80 -2.78 -2.23 11.82
CA ALA A 80 -1.74 -3.23 11.91
C ALA A 80 -1.23 -3.71 10.55
N LEU A 81 -1.99 -3.47 9.49
CA LEU A 81 -1.51 -3.55 8.11
C LEU A 81 -0.61 -2.35 7.81
N THR A 82 0.53 -2.28 8.50
CA THR A 82 1.62 -1.35 8.18
C THR A 82 2.20 -1.70 6.80
N LEU A 83 3.35 -1.13 6.41
CA LEU A 83 4.00 -1.39 5.11
C LEU A 83 4.49 -2.86 5.00
N ILE A 84 3.56 -3.82 4.94
CA ILE A 84 3.78 -5.28 4.97
C ILE A 84 4.63 -5.74 3.77
N ARG A 85 4.70 -4.93 2.70
CA ARG A 85 5.38 -5.29 1.44
C ARG A 85 6.48 -4.33 1.03
N GLY A 86 7.24 -3.87 2.02
CA GLY A 86 8.36 -2.96 1.80
C GLY A 86 7.96 -1.49 1.87
N ARG A 87 8.95 -0.64 2.12
CA ARG A 87 8.75 0.79 2.41
C ARG A 87 8.19 1.61 1.24
N ASN A 88 8.10 0.99 0.06
CA ASN A 88 7.88 1.67 -1.20
C ASN A 88 6.50 1.41 -1.80
N LEU A 89 5.62 0.64 -1.14
CA LEU A 89 4.28 0.33 -1.64
C LEU A 89 3.22 0.78 -0.64
N LEU A 90 2.17 1.43 -1.13
CA LEU A 90 0.98 1.73 -0.34
C LEU A 90 -0.30 1.57 -1.16
N ASP A 91 -1.32 1.01 -0.56
CA ASP A 91 -2.65 0.91 -1.15
C ASP A 91 -3.44 2.22 -1.03
N GLY A 92 -4.36 2.44 -1.98
CA GLY A 92 -5.22 3.61 -1.98
C GLY A 92 -6.44 3.43 -2.88
N ILE A 93 -7.23 4.49 -2.99
CA ILE A 93 -8.44 4.55 -3.81
C ILE A 93 -8.30 5.69 -4.82
N ARG A 94 -8.46 5.40 -6.11
CA ARG A 94 -8.64 6.43 -7.13
C ARG A 94 -10.06 7.00 -7.03
N ILE A 95 -10.17 8.30 -6.83
CA ILE A 95 -11.44 8.96 -6.48
C ILE A 95 -12.41 8.99 -7.66
N SER A 96 -11.90 9.12 -8.89
CA SER A 96 -12.73 9.27 -10.09
C SER A 96 -13.67 8.09 -10.34
N ASP A 97 -13.28 6.88 -9.96
CA ASP A 97 -14.03 5.64 -10.22
C ASP A 97 -14.11 4.68 -9.03
N GLY A 98 -13.54 5.05 -7.88
CA GLY A 98 -13.51 4.21 -6.68
C GLY A 98 -12.61 2.98 -6.79
N ALA A 99 -11.76 2.88 -7.82
CA ALA A 99 -10.91 1.72 -8.02
C ALA A 99 -9.84 1.61 -6.93
N ARG A 100 -9.61 0.39 -6.44
CA ARG A 100 -8.47 0.08 -5.57
C ARG A 100 -7.18 0.09 -6.36
N VAL A 101 -6.21 0.85 -5.89
CA VAL A 101 -4.91 1.04 -6.52
C VAL A 101 -3.79 0.78 -5.53
N VAL A 102 -2.60 0.56 -6.08
CA VAL A 102 -1.34 0.53 -5.34
C VAL A 102 -0.46 1.64 -5.90
N LEU A 103 0.11 2.44 -5.01
CA LEU A 103 1.12 3.44 -5.29
C LEU A 103 2.49 2.84 -4.97
N LYS A 104 3.35 2.75 -5.98
CA LYS A 104 4.72 2.26 -5.85
C LYS A 104 5.70 3.40 -6.02
N ARG A 105 6.45 3.70 -4.97
CA ARG A 105 7.62 4.59 -5.02
C ARG A 105 8.74 3.88 -5.77
N ILE A 106 9.24 4.54 -6.81
CA ILE A 106 10.36 4.10 -7.63
C ILE A 106 11.42 5.19 -7.70
N GLU A 107 12.64 4.80 -8.07
CA GLU A 107 13.74 5.71 -8.38
C GLU A 107 13.66 6.10 -9.87
N THR A 108 13.70 7.38 -10.19
CA THR A 108 13.51 7.90 -11.56
C THR A 108 14.67 7.57 -12.50
N TRP A 109 15.88 7.42 -11.95
CA TRP A 109 17.11 7.13 -12.69
C TRP A 109 17.32 5.64 -13.00
N ARG A 110 16.45 4.75 -12.50
CA ARG A 110 16.50 3.32 -12.82
C ARG A 110 15.63 2.97 -14.02
N ASP A 111 15.93 1.82 -14.60
CA ASP A 111 15.20 1.28 -15.76
C ASP A 111 13.73 0.94 -15.46
N GLU A 112 13.31 0.90 -14.19
CA GLU A 112 11.94 0.54 -13.83
C GLU A 112 10.91 1.49 -14.45
N LEU A 113 11.15 2.81 -14.44
CA LEU A 113 10.26 3.79 -15.04
C LEU A 113 10.11 3.61 -16.57
N PRO A 114 11.20 3.62 -17.38
CA PRO A 114 11.08 3.46 -18.82
C PRO A 114 10.54 2.08 -19.21
N ILE A 115 10.87 1.01 -18.47
CA ILE A 115 10.29 -0.33 -18.72
C ILE A 115 8.79 -0.31 -18.47
N ALA A 116 8.33 0.25 -17.34
CA ALA A 116 6.91 0.31 -17.02
C ALA A 116 6.11 1.16 -18.03
N GLN A 117 6.70 2.26 -18.50
CA GLN A 117 6.12 3.09 -19.56
C GLN A 117 6.01 2.36 -20.89
N TYR A 118 7.07 1.65 -21.30
CA TYR A 118 7.07 0.85 -22.53
C TYR A 118 5.99 -0.24 -22.49
N LEU A 119 5.96 -1.04 -21.43
CA LEU A 119 5.00 -2.13 -21.26
C LEU A 119 3.55 -1.63 -21.14
N SER A 120 3.35 -0.40 -20.68
CA SER A 120 2.03 0.24 -20.60
C SER A 120 1.69 1.09 -21.82
N SER A 121 2.55 1.14 -22.84
CA SER A 121 2.29 1.90 -24.06
C SER A 121 1.07 1.35 -24.80
N PRO A 122 0.36 2.17 -25.60
CA PRO A 122 -0.81 1.72 -26.35
C PRO A 122 -0.53 0.53 -27.28
N ASP A 123 0.67 0.43 -27.84
CA ASP A 123 1.04 -0.67 -28.74
C ASP A 123 1.30 -1.95 -27.96
N MET A 124 2.00 -1.86 -26.81
CA MET A 124 2.22 -3.00 -25.93
C MET A 124 0.95 -3.48 -25.25
N GLN A 125 0.01 -2.60 -24.90
CA GLN A 125 -1.28 -3.02 -24.34
C GLN A 125 -2.20 -3.69 -25.37
N ARG A 126 -1.92 -3.54 -26.67
CA ARG A 126 -2.65 -4.24 -27.74
C ARG A 126 -2.04 -5.60 -28.07
N ASP A 127 -0.79 -5.86 -27.67
CA ASP A 127 -0.16 -7.15 -27.87
C ASP A 127 -0.76 -8.17 -26.87
N PRO A 128 -1.45 -9.21 -27.34
CA PRO A 128 -2.09 -10.19 -26.44
C PRO A 128 -1.09 -10.99 -25.61
N ARG A 129 0.21 -10.97 -25.93
CA ARG A 129 1.27 -11.63 -25.16
C ARG A 129 1.69 -10.82 -23.94
N ASN A 130 1.35 -9.53 -23.88
CA ASN A 130 1.71 -8.66 -22.78
C ASN A 130 0.71 -8.81 -21.62
N HIS A 131 1.04 -9.66 -20.63
CA HIS A 131 0.24 -9.84 -19.41
C HIS A 131 0.73 -8.98 -18.24
N THR A 132 1.47 -7.91 -18.52
CA THR A 132 2.01 -7.02 -17.48
C THR A 132 0.91 -6.13 -16.90
N VAL A 133 1.07 -5.72 -15.64
CA VAL A 133 0.10 -4.85 -14.96
C VAL A 133 0.19 -3.45 -15.57
N PRO A 134 -0.90 -2.91 -16.14
CA PRO A 134 -0.84 -1.58 -16.75
C PRO A 134 -0.63 -0.49 -15.69
N ILE A 135 0.24 0.47 -16.01
CA ILE A 135 0.38 1.71 -15.24
C ILE A 135 -0.79 2.64 -15.57
N LEU A 136 -1.51 3.04 -14.54
CA LEU A 136 -2.69 3.90 -14.63
C LEU A 136 -2.34 5.39 -14.59
N ASP A 137 -1.31 5.75 -13.85
CA ASP A 137 -0.79 7.12 -13.73
C ASP A 137 0.67 7.08 -13.24
N ILE A 138 1.41 8.14 -13.53
CA ILE A 138 2.78 8.37 -13.06
C ILE A 138 2.79 9.73 -12.37
N LEU A 139 3.03 9.74 -11.06
CA LEU A 139 3.05 10.95 -10.26
C LEU A 139 4.49 11.35 -9.97
N LEU A 140 4.91 12.48 -10.54
CA LEU A 140 6.14 13.15 -10.12
C LEU A 140 5.90 13.83 -8.78
N LEU A 141 6.88 13.77 -7.90
CA LEU A 141 6.78 14.33 -6.56
C LEU A 141 7.16 15.82 -6.56
N PRO A 142 6.52 16.66 -5.73
CA PRO A 142 6.97 18.03 -5.53
C PRO A 142 8.38 18.04 -4.92
N ASP A 143 9.29 18.82 -5.52
CA ASP A 143 10.65 19.05 -5.04
C ASP A 143 11.51 17.77 -4.89
N ASP A 144 11.16 16.67 -5.58
CA ASP A 144 11.91 15.42 -5.58
C ASP A 144 11.98 14.84 -7.01
N ASP A 145 13.11 15.07 -7.66
CA ASP A 145 13.41 14.56 -9.00
C ASP A 145 13.95 13.11 -8.97
N GLU A 146 14.28 12.59 -7.80
CA GLU A 146 14.87 11.26 -7.61
C GLU A 146 13.81 10.16 -7.55
N HIS A 147 12.56 10.52 -7.23
CA HIS A 147 11.48 9.56 -7.05
C HIS A 147 10.21 9.92 -7.81
N ALA A 148 9.51 8.88 -8.24
CA ALA A 148 8.16 8.97 -8.78
C ALA A 148 7.27 7.91 -8.13
N LEU A 149 5.95 8.10 -8.26
CA LEU A 149 4.98 7.06 -7.93
C LEU A 149 4.36 6.48 -9.19
N LEU A 150 4.47 5.17 -9.34
CA LEU A 150 3.65 4.41 -10.28
C LEU A 150 2.32 4.06 -9.62
N VAL A 151 1.22 4.38 -10.28
CA VAL A 151 -0.12 3.97 -9.86
C VAL A 151 -0.55 2.77 -10.68
N MET A 152 -0.89 1.66 -10.03
CA MET A 152 -1.31 0.41 -10.66
C MET A 152 -2.55 -0.15 -9.98
N ARG A 153 -3.30 -1.04 -10.66
CA ARG A 153 -4.44 -1.73 -10.01
C ARG A 153 -3.96 -2.58 -8.84
N GLN A 154 -4.74 -2.63 -7.77
CA GLN A 154 -4.46 -3.57 -6.69
C GLN A 154 -4.79 -4.99 -7.14
N LEU A 155 -3.79 -5.87 -7.10
CA LEU A 155 -3.91 -7.29 -7.42
C LEU A 155 -3.81 -8.15 -6.16
N LEU A 156 -4.32 -9.37 -6.26
CA LEU A 156 -4.09 -10.40 -5.25
C LEU A 156 -2.72 -11.02 -5.44
N LEU A 157 -2.21 -11.63 -4.37
CA LEU A 157 -1.09 -12.55 -4.52
C LEU A 157 -1.46 -13.74 -5.40
N PHE A 158 -0.53 -14.19 -6.22
CA PHE A 158 -0.75 -15.30 -7.16
C PHE A 158 -1.06 -16.62 -6.44
N ASP A 159 -0.59 -16.80 -5.20
CA ASP A 159 -0.79 -18.00 -4.37
C ASP A 159 -2.00 -17.89 -3.42
N GLN A 160 -2.64 -16.73 -3.34
CA GLN A 160 -3.79 -16.51 -2.46
C GLN A 160 -5.04 -17.26 -2.93
N LEU A 161 -5.17 -17.49 -4.23
CA LEU A 161 -6.24 -18.29 -4.82
C LEU A 161 -5.63 -19.58 -5.38
N PRO A 162 -5.80 -20.73 -4.72
CA PRO A 162 -5.22 -21.98 -5.22
C PRO A 162 -5.85 -22.40 -6.54
N PHE A 163 -5.02 -22.91 -7.46
CA PHE A 163 -5.50 -23.58 -8.66
C PHE A 163 -6.38 -24.77 -8.28
N ARG A 164 -7.60 -24.81 -8.78
CA ARG A 164 -8.58 -25.88 -8.55
C ARG A 164 -8.55 -26.92 -9.65
N ARG A 165 -8.02 -26.57 -10.83
CA ARG A 165 -7.97 -27.43 -12.02
C ARG A 165 -6.59 -27.33 -12.68
N LEU A 166 -6.15 -28.44 -13.29
CA LEU A 166 -4.91 -28.47 -14.08
C LEU A 166 -4.92 -27.42 -15.20
N GLY A 167 -6.09 -27.20 -15.84
CA GLY A 167 -6.24 -26.18 -16.88
C GLY A 167 -5.89 -24.77 -16.38
N GLU A 168 -6.34 -24.38 -15.18
CA GLU A 168 -6.05 -23.05 -14.62
C GLU A 168 -4.55 -22.84 -14.37
N PHE A 169 -3.85 -23.90 -13.96
CA PHE A 169 -2.40 -23.87 -13.77
C PHE A 169 -1.65 -23.77 -15.11
N VAL A 170 -2.07 -24.57 -16.11
CA VAL A 170 -1.50 -24.53 -17.46
C VAL A 170 -1.73 -23.17 -18.10
N ASP A 171 -2.92 -22.59 -17.96
CA ASP A 171 -3.25 -21.25 -18.47
C ASP A 171 -2.37 -20.17 -17.82
N ALA A 172 -2.14 -20.24 -16.51
CA ALA A 172 -1.23 -19.32 -15.82
C ALA A 172 0.20 -19.43 -16.35
N LEU A 173 0.73 -20.66 -16.51
CA LEU A 173 2.05 -20.88 -17.10
C LEU A 173 2.15 -20.34 -18.53
N HIS A 174 1.11 -20.52 -19.34
CA HIS A 174 1.05 -19.98 -20.69
C HIS A 174 1.18 -18.45 -20.68
N GLN A 175 0.41 -17.76 -19.84
CA GLN A 175 0.47 -16.29 -19.71
C GLN A 175 1.85 -15.81 -19.23
N TYR A 176 2.48 -16.52 -18.29
CA TYR A 176 3.84 -16.19 -17.84
C TYR A 176 4.86 -16.35 -18.98
N PHE A 177 4.81 -17.43 -19.74
CA PHE A 177 5.76 -17.66 -20.83
C PHE A 177 5.54 -16.74 -22.04
N GLU A 178 4.29 -16.42 -22.37
CA GLU A 178 3.98 -15.42 -23.40
C GLU A 178 4.59 -14.05 -23.05
N SER A 179 4.47 -13.65 -21.79
CA SER A 179 5.04 -12.37 -21.31
C SER A 179 6.56 -12.35 -21.36
N LEU A 180 7.22 -13.48 -21.13
CA LEU A 180 8.68 -13.59 -21.18
C LEU A 180 9.23 -13.61 -22.62
N ALA A 181 8.39 -13.92 -23.61
CA ALA A 181 8.73 -13.93 -25.02
C ALA A 181 8.33 -12.63 -25.76
N LEU A 182 7.87 -11.62 -25.00
CA LEU A 182 7.57 -10.27 -25.50
C LEU A 182 8.86 -9.53 -25.87
#